data_AF-A0A0T6DTM5-F1
#
_entry.id   AF-A0A0T6DTM5-F1
#
_cell.length_a   1.000
_cell.length_b   1.000
_cell.length_c   1.000
_cell.angle_alpha   90.00
_cell.angle_beta   90.00
_cell.angle_gamma   90.00
#
_symmetry.space_group_name_H-M   'P 1'
#
loop_
_entity.id
_entity.type
_entity.pdbx_description
1 polymer ?
#
loop_
_entity_poly.entity_id
_entity_poly.type
_entity_poly.pdbx_seq_one_letter_code
_entity_poly.pdbx_strand_id
1 'polypeptide(L)'
;MTISTNVENFIGEVNGGTLAAQLGHVLSDVAESVIAHEAGGEITLKIKLAPSKNISQVELDYALVYKAPKAKKGFRSESTPGDTLMYVGKGGVLSTYPETQKDLFNAE
;
A
#
# COMPACT_ATOMS: atom_id res chain seq x y z
N MET A 1 -15.74 6.46 -17.58
CA MET A 1 -14.47 7.17 -17.37
C MET A 1 -13.99 6.79 -15.98
N THR A 2 -12.73 6.36 -15.84
CA THR A 2 -12.14 5.99 -14.54
C THR A 2 -11.70 7.24 -13.81
N ILE A 3 -12.01 7.34 -12.52
CA ILE A 3 -11.54 8.44 -11.65
C ILE A 3 -10.34 7.91 -10.88
N SER A 4 -9.26 8.69 -10.81
CA SER A 4 -8.04 8.28 -10.11
C SER A 4 -8.29 8.22 -8.61
N THR A 5 -7.86 7.14 -7.95
CA THR A 5 -7.81 7.09 -6.49
C THR A 5 -6.72 8.04 -6.01
N ASN A 6 -6.99 8.80 -4.93
CA ASN A 6 -5.96 9.58 -4.26
C ASN A 6 -5.00 8.63 -3.52
N VAL A 7 -3.77 8.54 -4.02
CA VAL A 7 -2.77 7.58 -3.53
C VAL A 7 -2.30 7.91 -2.11
N GLU A 8 -2.21 9.19 -1.74
CA GLU A 8 -1.78 9.61 -0.40
C GLU A 8 -2.79 9.15 0.66
N ASN A 9 -4.08 9.40 0.40
CA ASN A 9 -5.16 8.92 1.27
C ASN A 9 -5.19 7.39 1.30
N PHE A 10 -5.08 6.74 0.14
CA PHE A 10 -5.08 5.29 0.05
C PHE A 10 -3.97 4.65 0.91
N ILE A 11 -2.72 5.06 0.74
CA ILE A 11 -1.60 4.51 1.52
C ILE A 11 -1.74 4.86 3.01
N GLY A 12 -2.22 6.07 3.32
CA GLY A 12 -2.43 6.55 4.68
C GLY A 12 -3.56 5.86 5.44
N GLU A 13 -4.57 5.33 4.75
CA GLU A 13 -5.74 4.72 5.38
C GLU A 13 -5.70 3.18 5.41
N VAL A 14 -4.97 2.53 4.49
CA VAL A 14 -4.88 1.07 4.43
C VAL A 14 -4.36 0.51 5.76
N ASN A 15 -5.14 -0.41 6.35
CA ASN A 15 -4.93 -0.96 7.69
C ASN A 15 -4.71 0.13 8.76
N GLY A 16 -5.48 1.21 8.69
CA GLY A 16 -5.40 2.31 9.65
C GLY A 16 -4.06 3.06 9.61
N GLY A 17 -3.41 3.08 8.45
CA GLY A 17 -2.09 3.72 8.26
C GLY A 17 -0.91 2.83 8.61
N THR A 18 -1.15 1.55 8.94
CA THR A 18 -0.08 0.57 9.18
C THR A 18 0.81 0.40 7.95
N LEU A 19 0.23 0.37 6.75
CA LEU A 19 1.01 0.28 5.51
C LEU A 19 1.93 1.49 5.33
N ALA A 20 1.43 2.72 5.56
CA ALA A 20 2.23 3.94 5.49
C ALA A 20 3.40 3.90 6.49
N ALA A 21 3.14 3.51 7.74
CA ALA A 21 4.16 3.41 8.77
C ALA A 21 5.25 2.38 8.41
N GLN A 22 4.84 1.19 7.96
CA GLN A 22 5.75 0.12 7.55
C GLN A 22 6.59 0.53 6.34
N LEU A 23 5.95 1.09 5.30
CA LEU A 23 6.65 1.54 4.11
C LEU A 23 7.66 2.64 4.44
N GLY A 24 7.29 3.59 5.29
CA GLY A 24 8.19 4.64 5.77
C GLY A 24 9.43 4.07 6.48
N HIS A 25 9.22 3.13 7.40
CA HIS A 25 10.33 2.47 8.10
C HIS A 25 11.26 1.71 7.14
N VAL A 26 10.68 0.91 6.24
CA VAL A 26 11.43 0.11 5.26
C VAL A 26 12.23 0.99 4.30
N LEU A 27 11.66 2.12 3.86
CA LEU A 27 12.35 3.08 3.00
C LEU A 27 13.61 3.64 3.69
N SER A 28 13.49 4.07 4.94
CA SER A 28 14.64 4.59 5.70
C SER A 28 15.70 3.51 5.93
N ASP A 29 15.28 2.32 6.35
CA ASP A 29 16.19 1.21 6.68
C ASP A 29 16.96 0.68 5.45
N VAL A 30 16.29 0.52 4.32
CA VAL A 30 16.94 0.10 3.07
C VAL A 30 17.88 1.20 2.57
N ALA A 31 17.48 2.47 2.61
CA ALA A 31 18.32 3.58 2.16
C ALA A 31 19.60 3.70 3.00
N GLU A 32 19.50 3.60 4.32
CA GLU A 32 20.66 3.59 5.22
C GLU A 32 21.60 2.44 4.88
N SER A 33 21.05 1.23 4.70
CA SER A 33 21.82 0.04 4.37
C SER A 33 22.53 0.15 3.01
N VAL A 34 21.86 0.71 1.99
CA VAL A 34 22.43 0.92 0.65
C VAL A 34 23.66 1.83 0.71
N ILE A 35 23.57 2.93 1.45
CA ILE A 35 24.71 3.85 1.63
C ILE A 35 25.81 3.23 2.49
N ALA A 36 25.45 2.55 3.58
CA ALA A 36 26.41 1.94 4.50
C ALA A 36 27.21 0.78 3.88
N HIS A 37 26.67 0.12 2.85
CA HIS A 37 27.25 -1.08 2.26
C HIS A 37 27.58 -0.95 0.77
N GLU A 38 27.38 0.24 0.18
CA GLU A 38 27.66 0.55 -1.23
C GLU A 38 27.10 -0.52 -2.20
N ALA A 39 25.93 -1.07 -1.86
CA ALA A 39 25.29 -2.18 -2.55
C ALA A 39 23.80 -1.88 -2.78
N GLY A 40 23.26 -2.38 -3.89
CA GLY A 40 21.86 -2.16 -4.24
C GLY A 40 20.87 -2.78 -3.24
N GLY A 41 19.77 -2.08 -3.00
CA GLY A 41 18.62 -2.54 -2.23
C GLY A 41 17.34 -2.55 -3.07
N GLU A 42 16.33 -3.30 -2.64
CA GLU A 42 15.06 -3.45 -3.36
C GLU A 42 13.89 -3.37 -2.39
N ILE A 43 12.83 -2.65 -2.77
CA ILE A 43 11.55 -2.63 -2.04
C ILE A 43 10.44 -2.93 -3.05
N THR A 44 9.59 -3.89 -2.71
CA THR A 44 8.48 -4.37 -3.54
C THR A 44 7.19 -4.31 -2.75
N LEU A 45 6.29 -3.41 -3.15
CA LEU A 45 4.91 -3.39 -2.69
C LEU A 45 4.03 -4.10 -3.72
N LYS A 46 3.51 -5.27 -3.35
CA LYS A 46 2.58 -6.02 -4.19
C LYS A 46 1.17 -5.81 -3.67
N ILE A 47 0.25 -5.33 -4.51
CA ILE A 47 -1.17 -5.19 -4.20
C ILE A 47 -1.96 -6.14 -5.10
N LYS A 48 -2.93 -6.85 -4.53
CA LYS A 48 -3.88 -7.72 -5.23
C LYS A 48 -5.29 -7.32 -4.82
N LEU A 49 -6.19 -7.26 -5.79
CA LEU A 49 -7.60 -6.98 -5.57
C LEU A 49 -8.42 -8.19 -6.00
N ALA A 50 -9.36 -8.58 -5.16
CA ALA A 50 -10.34 -9.62 -5.45
C ALA A 50 -11.76 -9.10 -5.17
N PRO A 51 -12.79 -9.56 -5.91
CA PRO A 51 -14.17 -9.19 -5.62
C PRO A 51 -14.56 -9.70 -4.23
N SER A 52 -15.16 -8.84 -3.40
CA SER A 52 -15.76 -9.26 -2.14
C SER A 52 -17.12 -9.93 -2.40
N LYS A 53 -17.61 -10.70 -1.42
CA LYS A 53 -19.00 -11.19 -1.40
C LYS A 53 -20.01 -10.07 -1.21
N ASN A 54 -19.59 -8.92 -0.67
CA ASN A 54 -20.42 -7.74 -0.48
C ASN A 54 -20.46 -6.88 -1.76
N ILE A 55 -21.61 -6.24 -2.00
CA ILE A 55 -21.79 -5.33 -3.14
C ILE A 55 -20.88 -4.11 -2.96
N SER A 56 -20.20 -3.72 -4.04
CA SER A 56 -19.32 -2.54 -4.11
C SER A 56 -18.12 -2.57 -3.16
N GLN A 57 -17.65 -3.76 -2.77
CA GLN A 57 -16.41 -3.93 -1.99
C GLN A 57 -15.42 -4.83 -2.73
N VAL A 58 -14.13 -4.59 -2.48
CA VAL A 58 -13.02 -5.43 -2.91
C VAL A 58 -12.18 -5.85 -1.71
N GLU A 59 -11.74 -7.10 -1.73
CA GLU A 59 -10.69 -7.61 -0.86
C GLU A 59 -9.35 -7.14 -1.42
N LEU A 60 -8.55 -6.47 -0.57
CA LEU A 60 -7.25 -5.95 -0.91
C LEU A 60 -6.20 -6.67 -0.08
N ASP A 61 -5.42 -7.52 -0.73
CA ASP A 61 -4.22 -8.11 -0.15
C ASP A 61 -3.01 -7.30 -0.58
N TYR A 62 -2.15 -6.95 0.36
CA TYR A 62 -0.83 -6.41 0.04
C TYR A 62 0.30 -7.23 0.69
N ALA A 63 1.46 -7.16 0.07
CA ALA A 63 2.70 -7.68 0.63
C ALA A 63 3.81 -6.66 0.40
N LEU A 64 4.38 -6.14 1.50
CA LEU A 64 5.57 -5.32 1.48
C LEU A 64 6.78 -6.21 1.70
N VAL A 65 7.61 -6.36 0.66
CA VAL A 65 8.84 -7.16 0.70
C VAL A 65 10.02 -6.25 0.45
N TYR A 66 11.10 -6.39 1.22
CA TYR A 66 12.33 -5.64 0.95
C TYR A 66 13.58 -6.50 1.00
N LYS A 67 14.66 -5.99 0.40
CA LYS A 67 16.02 -6.51 0.47
C LYS A 67 16.96 -5.36 0.81
N ALA A 68 17.48 -5.36 2.03
CA ALA A 68 18.51 -4.43 2.46
C ALA A 68 19.87 -5.14 2.49
N PRO A 69 20.96 -4.58 1.94
CA PRO A 69 22.29 -5.17 2.07
C PRO A 69 22.76 -5.22 3.53
N LYS A 70 23.69 -6.13 3.87
CA LYS A 70 24.27 -6.23 5.22
C LYS A 70 25.80 -6.11 5.20
N ALA A 71 26.39 -5.82 6.36
CA ALA A 71 27.83 -5.67 6.56
C ALA A 71 28.68 -6.91 6.20
N LYS A 72 28.07 -8.11 6.19
CA LYS A 72 28.68 -9.34 5.64
C LYS A 72 27.92 -9.72 4.37
N LYS A 73 28.55 -10.47 3.45
CA LYS A 73 27.90 -10.98 2.22
C LYS A 73 26.49 -11.50 2.52
N GLY A 74 25.46 -10.83 1.99
CA GLY A 74 24.06 -11.21 2.14
C GLY A 74 23.11 -10.02 2.21
N PHE A 75 21.81 -10.32 2.28
CA PHE A 75 20.72 -9.35 2.38
C PHE A 75 19.84 -9.64 3.61
N ARG A 76 19.29 -8.60 4.24
CA ARG A 76 18.11 -8.69 5.10
C ARG A 76 16.89 -8.68 4.20
N SER A 77 15.99 -9.63 4.39
CA SER A 77 14.68 -9.59 3.75
C SER A 77 13.58 -9.80 4.78
N GLU A 78 12.54 -8.99 4.69
CA GLU A 78 11.33 -9.11 5.48
C GLU A 78 10.14 -9.02 4.52
N SER A 79 9.07 -9.74 4.86
CA SER A 79 7.83 -9.75 4.12
C SER A 79 6.70 -9.52 5.10
N THR A 80 6.03 -8.38 4.97
CA THR A 80 4.87 -8.04 5.79
C THR A 80 3.61 -8.08 4.94
N PRO A 81 2.82 -9.16 5.04
CA PRO A 81 1.51 -9.22 4.40
C PRO A 81 0.46 -8.48 5.24
N GLY A 82 -0.56 -7.97 4.56
CA GLY A 82 -1.77 -7.46 5.20
C GLY A 82 -2.95 -7.54 4.25
N ASP A 83 -4.14 -7.65 4.81
CA ASP A 83 -5.41 -7.72 4.11
C ASP A 83 -6.36 -6.64 4.64
N THR A 84 -7.15 -6.04 3.75
CA THR A 84 -8.19 -5.08 4.11
C THR A 84 -9.37 -5.15 3.14
N LEU A 85 -10.56 -4.78 3.61
CA LEU A 85 -11.70 -4.55 2.74
C LEU A 85 -11.76 -3.07 2.37
N MET A 86 -11.99 -2.79 1.09
CA MET A 86 -12.13 -1.42 0.57
C MET A 86 -13.44 -1.30 -0.21
N TYR A 87 -14.09 -0.14 -0.11
CA TYR A 87 -15.23 0.20 -0.94
C TYR A 87 -14.76 0.70 -2.31
N VAL A 88 -15.54 0.37 -3.34
CA VAL A 88 -15.35 0.85 -4.71
C VAL A 88 -16.46 1.86 -5.01
N GLY A 89 -16.05 3.12 -5.08
CA GLY A 89 -16.90 4.26 -5.43
C GLY A 89 -17.09 4.45 -6.94
N LYS A 90 -17.79 5.52 -7.29
CA LYS A 90 -18.02 5.94 -8.67
C LYS A 90 -16.69 6.08 -9.43
N GLY A 91 -16.64 5.53 -10.63
CA GLY A 91 -15.43 5.59 -11.46
C GLY A 91 -14.28 4.70 -10.98
N GLY A 92 -14.50 3.84 -9.98
CA GLY A 92 -13.51 2.86 -9.50
C GLY A 92 -12.59 3.38 -8.38
N VAL A 93 -12.96 4.49 -7.73
CA VAL A 93 -12.19 5.07 -6.61
C VAL A 93 -12.22 4.12 -5.41
N LEU A 94 -11.06 3.82 -4.83
CA LEU A 94 -10.96 3.05 -3.60
C LEU A 94 -11.05 3.96 -2.39
N SER A 95 -11.84 3.55 -1.39
CA SER A 95 -11.95 4.24 -0.11
C SER A 95 -12.18 3.23 1.03
N THR A 96 -11.74 3.57 2.23
CA THR A 96 -12.08 2.80 3.44
C THR A 96 -13.53 3.00 3.88
N TYR A 97 -14.16 4.08 3.40
CA TYR A 97 -15.54 4.43 3.71
C TYR A 97 -16.47 4.28 2.50
N PRO A 98 -17.74 3.93 2.71
CA PRO A 98 -18.74 3.95 1.65
C PRO A 98 -18.96 5.38 1.14
N GLU A 99 -19.19 5.54 -0.17
CA GLU A 99 -19.58 6.83 -0.73
C GLU A 99 -20.90 7.32 -0.11
N THR A 100 -20.92 8.58 0.33
CA THR A 100 -22.12 9.21 0.84
C THR A 100 -22.78 10.10 -0.22
N GLN A 101 -24.06 10.43 -0.02
CA GLN A 101 -24.81 11.28 -0.97
C GLN A 101 -24.18 12.67 -1.18
N LYS A 102 -23.36 13.15 -0.24
CA LYS A 102 -22.63 14.42 -0.38
C LYS A 102 -21.46 14.32 -1.37
N ASP A 103 -20.89 13.14 -1.53
CA ASP A 103 -19.73 12.90 -2.38
C ASP A 103 -20.11 12.82 -3.87
N LEU A 104 -21.39 12.55 -4.17
CA LEU A 104 -21.95 12.52 -5.53
C LEU A 104 -21.82 13.86 -6.28
N PHE A 105 -21.77 14.98 -5.53
CA PHE A 105 -21.75 16.33 -6.10
C PHE A 105 -20.35 16.97 -6.12
N ASN A 106 -19.36 16.33 -5.49
CA ASN A 106 -17.98 16.83 -5.40
C ASN A 106 -17.01 16.10 -6.35
N ALA A 107 -17.49 15.11 -7.11
CA ALA A 107 -16.69 14.40 -8.11
C ALA A 107 -16.65 15.20 -9.43
N GLU A 108 -15.92 16.30 -9.45
CA GLU A 108 -15.44 16.98 -10.67
C GLU A 108 -13.98 16.61 -10.96
#